data_AF-A0A2E9BSK1-F1
#
_entry.id   AF-A0A2E9BSK1-F1
#
_cell.length_a   1.000
_cell.length_b   1.000
_cell.length_c   1.000
_cell.angle_alpha   90.00
_cell.angle_beta   90.00
_cell.angle_gamma   90.00
#
_symmetry.space_group_name_H-M   'P 1'
#
loop_
_entity.id
_entity.type
_entity.pdbx_description
1 polymer ?
#
loop_
_entity_poly.entity_id
_entity_poly.type
_entity_poly.pdbx_seq_one_letter_code
_entity_poly.pdbx_strand_id
1 'polypeptide(L)'
;MRAFVDAAVVVGDLGLPQWYPEPGGIDAFQVGYRSNGNTGEDLSSEAPGQWHPAWLAVAANYFRDPYFIDLREADAGYPVWWAPASAGRWTPSPVAASIERFGALLRSLAALGDDPGAMLARIEREPGTGGAPWREIRANLAEAMDAPDEDDEEPSAPVDPAHWTRGTLVLRDAGARRVEVAQCVVRLLGVAPARALALLKAPPLELRSGFQTHLEADLRSLRALGATVDFVPVASAPHEA
;
A
#
# COMPACT_ATOMS: atom_id res chain seq x y z
N MET A 1 10.66 -1.50 -16.88
CA MET A 1 9.36 -1.01 -16.34
C MET A 1 8.39 -2.12 -15.90
N ARG A 2 7.81 -2.95 -16.78
CA ARG A 2 6.75 -3.91 -16.40
C ARG A 2 7.17 -4.86 -15.27
N ALA A 3 8.38 -5.41 -15.36
CA ALA A 3 8.95 -6.26 -14.32
C ALA A 3 9.11 -5.56 -12.95
N PHE A 4 9.25 -4.23 -12.91
CA PHE A 4 9.30 -3.48 -11.65
C PHE A 4 7.92 -3.38 -11.01
N VAL A 5 6.91 -3.01 -11.80
CA VAL A 5 5.52 -2.90 -11.32
C VAL A 5 4.98 -4.27 -10.89
N ASP A 6 5.20 -5.30 -11.71
CA ASP A 6 4.74 -6.67 -11.41
C ASP A 6 5.41 -7.26 -10.15
N ALA A 7 6.64 -6.82 -9.83
CA ALA A 7 7.33 -7.27 -8.62
C ALA A 7 6.79 -6.61 -7.34
N ALA A 8 6.22 -5.41 -7.44
CA ALA A 8 5.54 -4.67 -6.35
C ALA A 8 6.22 -4.80 -4.97
N VAL A 9 7.53 -4.55 -4.91
CA VAL A 9 8.36 -4.82 -3.73
C VAL A 9 8.07 -3.80 -2.62
N VAL A 10 7.50 -4.25 -1.52
CA VAL A 10 7.25 -3.42 -0.32
C VAL A 10 8.35 -3.71 0.71
N VAL A 11 9.03 -2.65 1.17
CA VAL A 11 10.16 -2.75 2.12
C VAL A 11 9.72 -2.52 3.57
N GLY A 12 8.72 -1.65 3.80
CA GLY A 12 8.17 -1.36 5.13
C GLY A 12 8.31 0.10 5.59
N ASP A 13 9.32 0.83 5.11
CA ASP A 13 9.50 2.25 5.42
C ASP A 13 8.41 3.15 4.79
N LEU A 14 8.02 4.22 5.49
CA LEU A 14 6.95 5.14 5.07
C LEU A 14 7.34 5.99 3.85
N GLY A 15 8.62 6.27 3.66
CA GLY A 15 9.16 6.99 2.53
C GLY A 15 9.34 6.10 1.30
N LEU A 16 9.55 4.80 1.47
CA LEU A 16 9.72 3.84 0.37
C LEU A 16 8.40 3.46 -0.32
N PRO A 17 8.45 2.90 -1.54
CA PRO A 17 7.27 2.42 -2.25
C PRO A 17 6.41 1.44 -1.44
N GLN A 18 5.10 1.68 -1.43
CA GLN A 18 4.10 0.80 -0.80
C GLN A 18 2.92 0.51 -1.73
N TRP A 19 2.61 1.44 -2.63
CA TRP A 19 1.50 1.32 -3.58
C TRP A 19 2.03 1.18 -4.98
N TYR A 20 1.52 0.19 -5.70
CA TYR A 20 1.88 -0.11 -7.08
C TYR A 20 0.62 -0.18 -7.94
N PRO A 21 0.72 0.11 -9.25
CA PRO A 21 -0.34 -0.19 -10.19
C PRO A 21 -0.72 -1.67 -10.16
N GLU A 22 -2.01 -1.98 -10.19
CA GLU A 22 -2.48 -3.35 -10.43
C GLU A 22 -2.08 -3.81 -11.85
N PRO A 23 -2.02 -5.12 -12.13
CA PRO A 23 -1.75 -5.64 -13.47
C PRO A 23 -2.72 -5.06 -14.51
N GLY A 24 -2.20 -4.29 -15.47
CA GLY A 24 -2.99 -3.59 -16.48
C GLY A 24 -3.67 -2.29 -15.99
N GLY A 25 -3.54 -1.94 -14.71
CA GLY A 25 -4.11 -0.77 -14.06
C GLY A 25 -3.21 0.47 -14.05
N ILE A 26 -2.25 0.57 -14.98
CA ILE A 26 -1.29 1.70 -15.00
C ILE A 26 -2.00 3.05 -15.17
N ASP A 27 -3.02 3.11 -16.02
CA ASP A 27 -3.80 4.32 -16.28
C ASP A 27 -4.59 4.76 -15.05
N ALA A 28 -5.20 3.80 -14.34
CA ALA A 28 -5.91 4.06 -13.09
C ALA A 28 -4.96 4.59 -12.00
N PHE A 29 -3.70 4.14 -12.00
CA PHE A 29 -2.69 4.61 -11.07
C PHE A 29 -2.21 6.05 -11.35
N GLN A 30 -2.55 6.63 -12.50
CA GLN A 30 -2.22 8.03 -12.82
C GLN A 30 -3.27 9.03 -12.27
N VAL A 31 -4.39 8.53 -11.75
CA VAL A 31 -5.45 9.37 -11.18
C VAL A 31 -4.92 10.10 -9.94
N GLY A 32 -5.11 11.41 -9.90
CA GLY A 32 -4.54 12.30 -8.87
C GLY A 32 -3.21 12.96 -9.28
N TYR A 33 -2.55 12.43 -10.31
CA TYR A 33 -1.32 13.02 -10.88
C TYR A 33 -1.58 13.59 -12.27
N ARG A 34 -1.95 12.72 -13.21
CA ARG A 34 -2.22 13.07 -14.62
C ARG A 34 -3.68 13.44 -14.84
N SER A 35 -4.61 12.85 -14.11
CA SER A 35 -6.05 13.11 -14.32
C SER A 35 -6.79 13.31 -13.02
N ASN A 36 -7.82 14.14 -13.05
CA ASN A 36 -8.70 14.36 -11.90
C ASN A 36 -9.59 13.14 -11.67
N GLY A 37 -9.60 12.59 -10.45
CA GLY A 37 -10.38 11.40 -10.12
C GLY A 37 -11.90 11.59 -10.12
N ASN A 38 -12.38 12.84 -10.02
CA ASN A 38 -13.80 13.15 -10.00
C ASN A 38 -14.33 13.57 -11.39
N THR A 39 -13.55 14.35 -12.13
CA THR A 39 -13.98 14.92 -13.42
C THR A 39 -13.39 14.21 -14.64
N GLY A 40 -12.31 13.44 -14.46
CA GLY A 40 -11.56 12.83 -15.56
C GLY A 40 -10.73 13.82 -16.37
N GLU A 41 -10.69 15.10 -15.98
CA GLU A 41 -9.91 16.14 -16.66
C GLU A 41 -8.42 15.83 -16.63
N ASP A 42 -7.72 16.10 -17.75
CA ASP A 42 -6.26 16.01 -17.82
C ASP A 42 -5.64 17.18 -17.04
N LEU A 43 -4.86 16.84 -16.01
CA LEU A 43 -4.12 17.76 -15.15
C LEU A 43 -2.69 17.98 -15.63
N SER A 44 -2.25 17.27 -16.67
CA SER A 44 -0.87 17.35 -17.14
C SER A 44 -0.60 18.60 -17.98
N SER A 45 0.62 19.11 -17.87
CA SER A 45 1.09 20.28 -18.60
C SER A 45 2.61 20.30 -18.64
N GLU A 46 3.18 20.88 -19.70
CA GLU A 46 4.63 21.14 -19.76
C GLU A 46 5.06 22.35 -18.92
N ALA A 47 4.12 23.05 -18.28
CA ALA A 47 4.41 24.20 -17.45
C ALA A 47 5.23 23.82 -16.19
N PRO A 48 6.20 24.65 -15.76
CA PRO A 48 7.00 24.36 -14.58
C PRO A 48 6.18 24.12 -13.31
N GLY A 49 6.46 22.99 -12.64
CA GLY A 49 5.75 22.57 -11.43
C GLY A 49 4.42 21.87 -11.68
N GLN A 50 4.00 21.66 -12.93
CA GLN A 50 2.87 20.81 -13.27
C GLN A 50 3.34 19.39 -13.59
N TRP A 51 2.40 18.43 -13.58
CA TRP A 51 2.70 17.05 -13.94
C TRP A 51 2.99 16.98 -15.44
N HIS A 52 4.18 16.56 -15.83
CA HIS A 52 4.52 16.52 -17.25
C HIS A 52 3.75 15.38 -17.97
N PRO A 53 3.22 15.59 -19.20
CA PRO A 53 2.45 14.55 -19.92
C PRO A 53 3.22 13.24 -20.19
N ALA A 54 4.55 13.32 -20.26
CA ALA A 54 5.43 12.17 -20.43
C ALA A 54 5.82 11.48 -19.12
N TRP A 55 5.41 11.99 -17.95
CA TRP A 55 5.68 11.34 -16.68
C TRP A 55 4.66 10.27 -16.37
N LEU A 56 5.16 9.15 -15.87
CA LEU A 56 4.37 7.99 -15.50
C LEU A 56 4.70 7.56 -14.06
N ALA A 57 3.73 7.67 -13.16
CA ALA A 57 3.83 7.15 -11.81
C ALA A 57 3.84 5.61 -11.85
N VAL A 58 4.85 5.01 -11.25
CA VAL A 58 5.09 3.55 -11.24
C VAL A 58 5.02 2.94 -9.84
N ALA A 59 5.10 3.78 -8.81
CA ALA A 59 4.78 3.42 -7.43
C ALA A 59 4.47 4.69 -6.62
N ALA A 60 4.00 4.54 -5.39
CA ALA A 60 3.87 5.65 -4.44
C ALA A 60 4.20 5.19 -3.02
N ASN A 61 4.70 6.11 -2.20
CA ASN A 61 4.96 5.87 -0.78
C ASN A 61 3.66 5.93 0.06
N TYR A 62 3.79 5.79 1.38
CA TYR A 62 2.65 5.89 2.31
C TYR A 62 1.84 7.20 2.11
N PHE A 63 2.54 8.31 1.92
CA PHE A 63 1.99 9.66 1.76
C PHE A 63 1.39 9.95 0.37
N ARG A 64 1.40 8.96 -0.54
CA ARG A 64 1.03 9.11 -1.95
C ARG A 64 1.95 10.02 -2.75
N ASP A 65 3.20 10.21 -2.29
CA ASP A 65 4.22 10.83 -3.11
C ASP A 65 4.64 9.83 -4.20
N PRO A 66 4.57 10.23 -5.49
CA PRO A 66 4.84 9.33 -6.59
C PRO A 66 6.34 9.07 -6.74
N TYR A 67 6.66 7.82 -7.01
CA TYR A 67 7.86 7.41 -7.75
C TYR A 67 7.47 7.29 -9.22
N PHE A 68 8.14 8.03 -10.09
CA PHE A 68 7.77 8.14 -11.49
C PHE A 68 8.98 8.12 -12.41
N ILE A 69 8.71 7.84 -13.68
CA ILE A 69 9.70 7.85 -14.77
C ILE A 69 9.26 8.84 -15.83
N ASP A 70 10.21 9.32 -16.63
CA ASP A 70 9.91 10.04 -17.86
C ASP A 70 10.00 9.08 -19.06
N LEU A 71 8.90 8.95 -19.80
CA LEU A 71 8.83 8.04 -20.95
C LEU A 71 9.81 8.40 -22.08
N ARG A 72 10.31 9.63 -22.10
CA ARG A 72 11.32 10.11 -23.05
C ARG A 72 12.73 9.62 -22.71
N GLU A 73 12.97 9.13 -21.50
CA GLU A 73 14.27 8.70 -21.00
C GLU A 73 14.49 7.18 -21.14
N ALA A 74 13.86 6.55 -22.13
CA ALA A 74 13.97 5.11 -22.38
C ALA A 74 15.42 4.66 -22.62
N ASP A 75 16.19 5.43 -23.39
CA ASP A 75 17.60 5.13 -23.69
C ASP A 75 18.52 5.23 -22.47
N ALA A 76 18.09 5.95 -21.42
CA ALA A 76 18.79 6.03 -20.14
C ALA A 76 18.34 4.95 -19.14
N GLY A 77 17.44 4.03 -19.54
CA GLY A 77 16.93 2.97 -18.67
C GLY A 77 15.85 3.43 -17.69
N TYR A 78 15.11 4.50 -18.03
CA TYR A 78 14.06 5.08 -17.18
C TYR A 78 14.55 5.44 -15.77
N PRO A 79 15.32 6.52 -15.62
CA PRO A 79 15.65 7.06 -14.30
C PRO A 79 14.39 7.25 -13.46
N VAL A 80 14.52 6.97 -12.16
CA VAL A 80 13.40 7.09 -11.21
C VAL A 80 13.51 8.42 -10.50
N TRP A 81 12.39 9.12 -10.49
CA TRP A 81 12.19 10.41 -9.88
C TRP A 81 11.15 10.30 -8.77
N TRP A 82 11.22 11.23 -7.83
CA TRP A 82 10.24 11.38 -6.75
C TRP A 82 9.91 12.85 -6.56
N ALA A 83 8.67 13.15 -6.18
CA ALA A 83 8.26 14.50 -5.84
C ALA A 83 7.19 14.47 -4.74
N PRO A 84 7.24 15.36 -3.74
CA PRO A 84 6.24 15.40 -2.67
C PRO A 84 4.90 15.91 -3.21
N ALA A 85 3.81 15.22 -2.92
CA ALA A 85 2.47 15.57 -3.36
C ALA A 85 1.89 16.81 -2.63
N SER A 86 2.43 17.14 -1.45
CA SER A 86 1.90 18.17 -0.54
C SER A 86 2.14 19.62 -0.97
N ALA A 87 2.93 19.87 -2.02
CA ALA A 87 3.38 21.23 -2.37
C ALA A 87 2.52 21.95 -3.43
N GLY A 88 1.50 21.29 -4.00
CA GLY A 88 0.73 21.84 -5.14
C GLY A 88 1.58 22.12 -6.39
N ARG A 89 2.83 21.64 -6.40
CA ARG A 89 3.80 21.70 -7.48
C ARG A 89 4.63 20.43 -7.49
N TRP A 90 4.93 19.93 -8.68
CA TRP A 90 5.79 18.77 -8.88
C TRP A 90 7.23 19.21 -9.17
N THR A 91 8.11 19.03 -8.19
CA THR A 91 9.55 19.28 -8.32
C THR A 91 10.30 17.96 -8.22
N PRO A 92 10.72 17.37 -9.36
CA PRO A 92 11.38 16.07 -9.37
C PRO A 92 12.71 16.09 -8.62
N SER A 93 12.91 15.08 -7.78
CA SER A 93 14.18 14.75 -7.15
C SER A 93 14.65 13.38 -7.63
N PRO A 94 15.93 13.20 -7.99
CA PRO A 94 16.42 11.91 -8.46
C PRO A 94 16.43 10.89 -7.33
N VAL A 95 15.99 9.67 -7.65
CA VAL A 95 15.97 8.51 -6.73
C VAL A 95 16.99 7.46 -7.18
N ALA A 96 16.98 7.10 -8.46
CA ALA A 96 17.86 6.09 -9.01
C ALA A 96 18.12 6.33 -10.50
N ALA A 97 19.29 5.91 -10.98
CA ALA A 97 19.69 6.10 -12.38
C ALA A 97 18.88 5.26 -13.38
N SER A 98 18.18 4.21 -12.92
CA SER A 98 17.28 3.40 -13.75
C SER A 98 16.28 2.65 -12.88
N ILE A 99 15.14 2.29 -13.48
CA ILE A 99 14.09 1.55 -12.78
C ILE A 99 14.53 0.14 -12.40
N GLU A 100 15.44 -0.48 -13.17
CA GLU A 100 16.04 -1.76 -12.83
C GLU A 100 16.93 -1.67 -11.58
N ARG A 101 17.77 -0.62 -11.47
CA ARG A 101 18.60 -0.40 -10.28
C ARG A 101 17.76 -0.10 -9.06
N PHE A 102 16.69 0.70 -9.22
CA PHE A 102 15.78 0.98 -8.13
C PHE A 102 15.11 -0.30 -7.61
N GLY A 103 14.56 -1.12 -8.53
CA GLY A 103 13.96 -2.40 -8.14
C GLY A 103 14.96 -3.36 -7.48
N ALA A 104 16.21 -3.39 -7.94
CA ALA A 104 17.25 -4.19 -7.31
C ALA A 104 17.58 -3.72 -5.89
N LEU A 105 17.65 -2.40 -5.67
CA LEU A 105 17.82 -1.82 -4.35
C LEU A 105 16.66 -2.21 -3.44
N LEU A 106 15.41 -2.00 -3.86
CA LEU A 106 14.22 -2.35 -3.06
C LEU A 106 14.20 -3.82 -2.66
N ARG A 107 14.50 -4.74 -3.57
CA ARG A 107 14.61 -6.18 -3.24
C ARG A 107 15.71 -6.45 -2.22
N SER A 108 16.86 -5.78 -2.36
CA SER A 108 17.95 -5.95 -1.41
C SER A 108 17.63 -5.38 -0.04
N LEU A 109 16.81 -4.34 0.05
CA LEU A 109 16.33 -3.79 1.33
C LEU A 109 15.27 -4.70 1.95
N ALA A 110 14.29 -5.15 1.17
CA ALA A 110 13.25 -6.08 1.64
C ALA A 110 13.85 -7.40 2.18
N ALA A 111 14.95 -7.88 1.61
CA ALA A 111 15.65 -9.08 2.07
C ALA A 111 16.33 -8.92 3.45
N LEU A 112 16.47 -7.69 3.96
CA LEU A 112 17.06 -7.42 5.27
C LEU A 112 16.04 -7.53 6.41
N GLY A 113 14.73 -7.59 6.10
CA GLY A 113 13.68 -7.59 7.12
C GLY A 113 13.70 -6.30 7.95
N ASP A 114 13.20 -6.36 9.18
CA ASP A 114 13.16 -5.21 10.10
C ASP A 114 14.52 -4.96 10.78
N ASP A 115 15.56 -4.70 9.99
CA ASP A 115 16.88 -4.28 10.46
C ASP A 115 17.22 -2.89 9.90
N PRO A 116 16.80 -1.81 10.60
CA PRO A 116 17.03 -0.44 10.13
C PRO A 116 18.51 -0.10 9.94
N GLY A 117 19.40 -0.68 10.77
CA GLY A 117 20.84 -0.48 10.68
C GLY A 117 21.44 -1.11 9.42
N ALA A 118 21.04 -2.34 9.09
CA ALA A 118 21.45 -2.99 7.84
C ALA A 118 20.88 -2.29 6.61
N MET A 119 19.62 -1.84 6.67
CA MET A 119 19.01 -1.06 5.59
C MET A 119 19.77 0.24 5.34
N LEU A 120 20.07 0.99 6.40
CA LEU A 120 20.84 2.24 6.32
C LEU A 120 22.20 2.00 5.67
N ALA A 121 22.96 1.00 6.15
CA ALA A 121 24.25 0.64 5.58
C ALA A 121 24.16 0.19 4.11
N ARG A 122 23.05 -0.43 3.70
CA ARG A 122 22.81 -0.82 2.30
C ARG A 122 22.52 0.39 1.40
N ILE A 123 21.77 1.37 1.89
CA ILE A 123 21.46 2.63 1.18
C ILE A 123 22.72 3.47 0.98
N GLU A 124 23.58 3.56 2.00
CA GLU A 124 24.82 4.35 1.95
C GLU A 124 25.83 3.84 0.90
N ARG A 125 25.81 2.54 0.62
CA ARG A 125 26.65 1.94 -0.44
C ARG A 125 26.08 2.12 -1.84
N GLU A 126 24.81 2.53 -1.98
CA GLU A 126 24.18 2.72 -3.28
C GLU A 126 24.50 4.12 -3.85
N PRO A 127 25.13 4.20 -5.04
CA PRO A 127 25.35 5.49 -5.69
C PRO A 127 24.04 6.21 -6.01
N GLY A 128 24.02 7.54 -5.87
CA GLY A 128 22.85 8.35 -6.22
C GLY A 128 21.82 8.49 -5.10
N THR A 129 22.07 7.95 -3.91
CA THR A 129 21.18 8.11 -2.75
C THR A 129 21.41 9.40 -1.94
N GLY A 130 22.06 10.41 -2.52
CA GLY A 130 22.31 11.70 -1.87
C GLY A 130 21.12 12.67 -1.85
N GLY A 131 20.08 12.39 -2.64
CA GLY A 131 18.93 13.27 -2.85
C GLY A 131 18.01 13.44 -1.64
N ALA A 132 17.05 14.38 -1.75
CA ALA A 132 16.02 14.63 -0.74
C ALA A 132 15.25 13.37 -0.27
N PRO A 133 14.68 12.52 -1.15
CA PRO A 133 13.90 11.36 -0.70
C PRO A 133 14.73 10.42 0.19
N TRP A 134 15.99 10.20 -0.17
CA TRP A 134 16.89 9.34 0.58
C TRP A 134 17.36 9.93 1.91
N ARG A 135 17.42 11.27 2.04
CA ARG A 135 17.70 11.91 3.33
C ARG A 135 16.58 11.66 4.32
N GLU A 136 15.33 11.74 3.86
CA GLU A 136 14.15 11.46 4.69
C GLU A 136 14.11 9.99 5.10
N ILE A 137 14.31 9.06 4.15
CA ILE A 137 14.36 7.62 4.45
C ILE A 137 15.47 7.30 5.47
N ARG A 138 16.67 7.89 5.33
CA ARG A 138 17.73 7.68 6.32
C ARG A 138 17.40 8.26 7.69
N ALA A 139 16.73 9.40 7.75
CA ALA A 139 16.28 9.98 9.00
C ALA A 139 15.28 9.05 9.71
N ASN A 140 14.29 8.53 8.98
CA ASN A 140 13.33 7.56 9.53
C ASN A 140 14.02 6.30 10.05
N LEU A 141 14.97 5.75 9.29
CA LEU A 141 15.72 4.56 9.71
C LEU A 141 16.59 4.83 10.94
N ALA A 142 17.23 6.00 11.02
CA ALA A 142 18.01 6.38 12.19
C ALA A 142 17.12 6.59 13.43
N GLU A 143 15.96 7.24 13.27
CA GLU A 143 14.97 7.38 14.35
C GLU A 143 14.45 6.02 14.83
N ALA A 144 14.27 5.05 13.93
CA ALA A 144 13.89 3.69 14.30
C ALA A 144 15.00 2.92 15.05
N MET A 145 16.27 3.27 14.85
CA MET A 145 17.40 2.71 15.62
C MET A 145 17.56 3.37 17.00
N ASP A 146 17.20 4.64 17.11
CA ASP A 146 17.25 5.42 18.36
C ASP A 146 15.95 5.27 19.19
N ALA A 147 14.90 4.72 18.59
CA ALA A 147 13.70 4.33 19.31
C ALA A 147 14.10 3.34 20.40
N PRO A 148 13.65 3.53 21.65
CA PRO A 148 13.84 2.52 22.67
C PRO A 148 13.32 1.19 22.12
N ASP A 149 14.07 0.11 22.31
CA ASP A 149 13.56 -1.22 22.02
C ASP A 149 12.16 -1.30 22.64
N GLU A 150 11.13 -1.70 21.88
CA GLU A 150 9.80 -1.97 22.45
C GLU A 150 9.87 -3.07 23.55
N ASP A 151 11.04 -3.71 23.72
CA ASP A 151 11.41 -4.60 24.83
C ASP A 151 11.70 -3.88 26.17
N ASP A 152 11.89 -2.55 26.19
CA ASP A 152 12.04 -1.72 27.40
C ASP A 152 10.71 -1.03 27.83
N GLU A 153 9.65 -1.14 27.02
CA GLU A 153 8.29 -0.96 27.53
C GLU A 153 7.91 -2.21 28.34
N GLU A 154 7.29 -2.04 29.52
CA GLU A 154 6.73 -3.16 30.30
C GLU A 154 6.04 -4.14 29.34
N PRO A 155 6.32 -5.46 29.42
CA PRO A 155 5.98 -6.40 28.37
C PRO A 155 4.52 -6.21 27.97
N SER A 156 4.34 -5.58 26.80
CA SER A 156 3.04 -5.51 26.16
C SER A 156 2.57 -6.95 26.03
N ALA A 157 1.35 -7.21 26.49
CA ALA A 157 0.78 -8.55 26.57
C ALA A 157 1.10 -9.32 25.28
N PRO A 158 1.48 -10.61 25.35
CA PRO A 158 1.99 -11.36 24.21
C PRO A 158 1.12 -11.12 22.97
N VAL A 159 1.74 -10.58 21.91
CA VAL A 159 1.07 -10.28 20.64
C VAL A 159 0.43 -11.58 20.15
N ASP A 160 -0.90 -11.62 20.17
CA ASP A 160 -1.67 -12.78 19.77
C ASP A 160 -1.31 -13.12 18.31
N PRO A 161 -0.88 -14.35 17.99
CA PRO A 161 -0.62 -14.81 16.62
C PRO A 161 -1.76 -14.54 15.62
N ALA A 162 -2.98 -14.28 16.14
CA ALA A 162 -4.09 -13.71 15.39
C ALA A 162 -3.73 -12.44 14.59
N HIS A 163 -2.77 -11.62 15.04
CA HIS A 163 -2.42 -10.34 14.42
C HIS A 163 -1.93 -10.45 12.97
N TRP A 164 -1.28 -11.56 12.61
CA TRP A 164 -0.73 -11.82 11.28
C TRP A 164 -1.58 -12.79 10.45
N THR A 165 -2.69 -13.27 11.00
CA THR A 165 -3.55 -14.22 10.29
C THR A 165 -4.38 -13.47 9.25
N ARG A 166 -4.16 -13.78 7.96
CA ARG A 166 -4.97 -13.26 6.85
C ARG A 166 -6.16 -14.18 6.62
N GLY A 167 -7.33 -13.60 6.38
CA GLY A 167 -8.56 -14.36 6.18
C GLY A 167 -9.69 -13.51 5.63
N THR A 168 -10.87 -14.11 5.57
CA THR A 168 -12.09 -13.50 5.05
C THR A 168 -13.20 -13.56 6.08
N LEU A 169 -13.93 -12.46 6.27
CA LEU A 169 -15.19 -12.47 7.01
C LEU A 169 -16.29 -13.13 6.17
N VAL A 170 -16.87 -14.19 6.68
CA VAL A 170 -17.96 -14.94 6.06
C VAL A 170 -19.20 -14.84 6.93
N LEU A 171 -20.22 -14.15 6.43
CA LEU A 171 -21.54 -14.06 7.05
C LEU A 171 -22.31 -15.35 6.79
N ARG A 172 -22.66 -16.07 7.86
CA ARG A 172 -23.44 -17.32 7.84
C ARG A 172 -24.93 -17.07 8.07
N ASP A 173 -25.26 -16.08 8.87
CA ASP A 173 -26.64 -15.69 9.14
C ASP A 173 -26.73 -14.22 9.52
N ALA A 174 -27.78 -13.53 9.07
CA ALA A 174 -27.98 -12.11 9.31
C ALA A 174 -28.65 -11.79 10.66
N GLY A 175 -29.12 -12.80 11.39
CA GLY A 175 -29.82 -12.62 12.65
C GLY A 175 -31.14 -11.87 12.53
N ALA A 176 -31.65 -11.39 13.67
CA ALA A 176 -32.92 -10.68 13.76
C ALA A 176 -32.85 -9.24 13.21
N ARG A 177 -31.69 -8.58 13.31
CA ARG A 177 -31.47 -7.17 12.93
C ARG A 177 -31.01 -7.04 11.48
N ARG A 178 -31.79 -7.62 10.57
CA ARG A 178 -31.41 -7.78 9.15
C ARG A 178 -31.17 -6.46 8.41
N VAL A 179 -31.88 -5.39 8.79
CA VAL A 179 -31.74 -4.08 8.15
C VAL A 179 -30.41 -3.43 8.54
N GLU A 180 -30.05 -3.44 9.82
CA GLU A 180 -28.75 -2.91 10.26
C GLU A 180 -27.58 -3.75 9.72
N VAL A 181 -27.74 -5.08 9.66
CA VAL A 181 -26.73 -5.95 9.04
C VAL A 181 -26.58 -5.64 7.55
N ALA A 182 -27.68 -5.35 6.84
CA ALA A 182 -27.61 -4.93 5.44
C ALA A 182 -26.84 -3.60 5.26
N GLN A 183 -26.96 -2.66 6.20
CA GLN A 183 -26.16 -1.43 6.17
C GLN A 183 -24.67 -1.71 6.35
N CYS A 184 -24.30 -2.66 7.21
CA CYS A 184 -22.91 -3.12 7.29
C CYS A 184 -22.44 -3.76 5.98
N VAL A 185 -23.28 -4.58 5.32
CA VAL A 185 -22.95 -5.19 4.02
C VAL A 185 -22.77 -4.14 2.91
N VAL A 186 -23.61 -3.11 2.87
CA VAL A 186 -23.44 -1.96 1.94
C VAL A 186 -22.07 -1.33 2.12
N ARG A 187 -21.68 -1.05 3.37
CA ARG A 187 -20.38 -0.44 3.68
C ARG A 187 -19.20 -1.34 3.31
N LEU A 188 -19.30 -2.64 3.57
CA LEU A 188 -18.20 -3.58 3.38
C LEU A 188 -17.99 -4.01 1.92
N LEU A 189 -19.08 -4.15 1.15
CA LEU A 189 -19.03 -4.60 -0.25
C LEU A 189 -19.21 -3.48 -1.27
N GLY A 190 -19.53 -2.25 -0.84
CA GLY A 190 -19.79 -1.12 -1.75
C GLY A 190 -21.03 -1.30 -2.63
N VAL A 191 -21.99 -2.13 -2.21
CA VAL A 191 -23.20 -2.46 -3.01
C VAL A 191 -24.40 -1.60 -2.62
N ALA A 192 -25.37 -1.43 -3.53
CA ALA A 192 -26.61 -0.72 -3.23
C ALA A 192 -27.45 -1.42 -2.13
N PRO A 193 -28.25 -0.68 -1.32
CA PRO A 193 -29.02 -1.26 -0.20
C PRO A 193 -29.96 -2.41 -0.58
N ALA A 194 -30.65 -2.31 -1.73
CA ALA A 194 -31.52 -3.38 -2.22
C ALA A 194 -30.73 -4.66 -2.55
N ARG A 195 -29.51 -4.51 -3.08
CA ARG A 195 -28.62 -5.63 -3.38
C ARG A 195 -28.09 -6.26 -2.10
N ALA A 196 -27.71 -5.46 -1.09
CA ALA A 196 -27.30 -5.97 0.21
C ALA A 196 -28.39 -6.84 0.85
N LEU A 197 -29.64 -6.35 0.91
CA LEU A 197 -30.78 -7.12 1.44
C LEU A 197 -31.05 -8.41 0.66
N ALA A 198 -30.83 -8.41 -0.66
CA ALA A 198 -30.95 -9.60 -1.48
C ALA A 198 -29.86 -10.64 -1.16
N LEU A 199 -28.61 -10.20 -0.99
CA LEU A 199 -27.48 -11.07 -0.63
C LEU A 199 -27.68 -11.76 0.72
N LEU A 200 -28.31 -11.07 1.70
CA LEU A 200 -28.63 -11.66 3.01
C LEU A 200 -29.60 -12.84 2.96
N LYS A 201 -30.27 -13.10 1.83
CA LYS A 201 -31.20 -14.24 1.69
C LYS A 201 -30.50 -15.56 1.37
N ALA A 202 -29.24 -15.51 0.94
CA ALA A 202 -28.48 -16.68 0.50
C ALA A 202 -27.06 -16.68 1.10
N PRO A 203 -26.91 -16.84 2.44
CA PRO A 203 -25.61 -17.11 3.03
C PRO A 203 -25.09 -18.50 2.60
N PRO A 204 -23.77 -18.77 2.69
CA PRO A 204 -22.72 -17.88 3.21
C PRO A 204 -22.36 -16.74 2.26
N LEU A 205 -22.07 -15.57 2.82
CA LEU A 205 -21.66 -14.37 2.07
C LEU A 205 -20.29 -13.90 2.52
N GLU A 206 -19.34 -13.84 1.59
CA GLU A 206 -18.03 -13.22 1.83
C GLU A 206 -18.16 -11.70 1.86
N LEU A 207 -17.61 -11.06 2.90
CA LEU A 207 -17.79 -9.63 3.16
C LEU A 207 -16.52 -8.82 2.92
N ARG A 208 -15.41 -9.23 3.52
CA ARG A 208 -14.12 -8.54 3.38
C ARG A 208 -12.98 -9.47 3.75
N SER A 209 -11.88 -9.36 3.02
CA SER A 209 -10.63 -10.07 3.31
C SER A 209 -9.56 -9.12 3.82
N GLY A 210 -8.67 -9.61 4.68
CA GLY A 210 -7.63 -8.80 5.31
C GLY A 210 -6.97 -9.52 6.49
N PHE A 211 -6.09 -8.82 7.20
CA PHE A 211 -5.56 -9.29 8.48
C PHE A 211 -6.65 -9.30 9.55
N GLN A 212 -6.68 -10.33 10.39
CA GLN A 212 -7.72 -10.55 11.39
C GLN A 212 -7.95 -9.30 12.25
N THR A 213 -6.88 -8.65 12.72
CA THR A 213 -6.91 -7.38 13.48
C THR A 213 -7.67 -6.27 12.78
N HIS A 214 -7.45 -6.08 11.48
CA HIS A 214 -8.17 -5.08 10.68
C HIS A 214 -9.64 -5.46 10.47
N LEU A 215 -10.02 -6.73 10.62
CA LEU A 215 -11.39 -7.21 10.44
C LEU A 215 -12.16 -7.32 11.78
N GLU A 216 -11.50 -7.22 12.93
CA GLU A 216 -12.12 -7.41 14.25
C GLU A 216 -13.24 -6.41 14.54
N ALA A 217 -13.03 -5.14 14.20
CA ALA A 217 -14.05 -4.10 14.43
C ALA A 217 -15.34 -4.43 13.67
N ASP A 218 -15.22 -4.94 12.45
CA ASP A 218 -16.36 -5.32 11.62
C ASP A 218 -17.00 -6.63 12.10
N LEU A 219 -16.19 -7.62 12.47
CA LEU A 219 -16.66 -8.87 13.07
C LEU A 219 -17.48 -8.61 14.35
N ARG A 220 -16.94 -7.78 15.25
CA ARG A 220 -17.58 -7.40 16.52
C ARG A 220 -18.88 -6.63 16.27
N SER A 221 -18.87 -5.69 15.33
CA SER A 221 -20.06 -4.90 14.97
C SER A 221 -21.18 -5.78 14.42
N LEU A 222 -20.86 -6.69 13.48
CA LEU A 222 -21.85 -7.62 12.91
C LEU A 222 -22.42 -8.58 13.97
N ARG A 223 -21.57 -9.14 14.84
CA ARG A 223 -22.01 -10.02 15.94
C ARG A 223 -22.86 -9.29 16.97
N ALA A 224 -22.55 -8.02 17.28
CA ALA A 224 -23.38 -7.19 18.17
C ALA A 224 -24.78 -6.90 17.59
N LEU A 225 -24.95 -6.97 16.28
CA LEU A 225 -26.26 -6.92 15.61
C LEU A 225 -26.97 -8.29 15.62
N GLY A 226 -26.34 -9.33 16.17
CA GLY A 226 -26.89 -10.68 16.22
C GLY A 226 -26.62 -11.51 14.96
N ALA A 227 -25.75 -11.05 14.06
CA ALA A 227 -25.34 -11.84 12.91
C ALA A 227 -24.34 -12.93 13.29
N THR A 228 -24.42 -14.08 12.63
CA THR A 228 -23.40 -15.13 12.71
C THR A 228 -22.37 -14.89 11.62
N VAL A 229 -21.15 -14.53 12.03
CA VAL A 229 -20.02 -14.23 11.13
C VAL A 229 -18.79 -14.96 11.64
N ASP A 230 -18.11 -15.63 10.72
CA ASP A 230 -16.84 -16.32 10.95
C ASP A 230 -15.70 -15.57 10.27
N PHE A 231 -14.53 -15.56 10.88
CA PHE A 231 -13.28 -15.29 10.18
C PHE A 231 -12.73 -16.62 9.69
N VAL A 232 -12.53 -16.75 8.39
CA VAL A 232 -11.96 -17.96 7.76
C VAL A 232 -10.53 -17.62 7.35
N PRO A 233 -9.50 -18.18 8.01
CA PRO A 233 -8.11 -17.98 7.61
C PRO A 233 -7.87 -18.51 6.19
N VAL A 234 -7.08 -17.78 5.41
CA VAL A 234 -6.52 -18.33 4.17
C VAL A 234 -5.32 -19.17 4.58
N ALA A 235 -5.29 -20.46 4.23
CA ALA A 235 -4.13 -21.30 4.50
C ALA A 235 -2.88 -20.68 3.84
N SER A 236 -1.87 -20.38 4.65
CA SER A 236 -0.55 -20.04 4.14
C SER A 236 -0.08 -21.17 3.23
N ALA A 237 0.26 -20.86 1.97
CA ALA A 237 1.00 -21.81 1.15
C ALA A 237 2.25 -22.22 1.94
N PRO A 238 2.59 -23.52 2.02
CA PRO A 238 3.79 -23.93 2.72
C PRO A 238 4.99 -23.24 2.08
N HIS A 239 5.75 -22.54 2.91
CA HIS A 239 7.07 -22.04 2.55
C HIS A 239 7.91 -23.29 2.28
N GLU A 240 8.17 -23.61 1.01
CA GLU A 240 9.19 -24.60 0.68
C GLU A 240 10.52 -24.12 1.28
N ALA A 241 11.14 -25.04 2.00
CA ALA A 241 12.33 -24.85 2.82
C ALA A 241 13.60 -24.68 1.99
#